data_AF-A0AAU5RSA5-F1
#
_entry.id   AF-A0AAU5RSA5-F1
#
_cell.length_a   1.000
_cell.length_b   1.000
_cell.length_c   1.000
_cell.angle_alpha   90.00
_cell.angle_beta   90.00
_cell.angle_gamma   90.00
#
_symmetry.space_group_name_H-M   'P 1'
#
loop_
_entity.id
_entity.type
_entity.pdbx_description
1 polymer ?
#
loop_
_entity_poly.entity_id
_entity_poly.type
_entity_poly.pdbx_seq_one_letter_code
_entity_poly.pdbx_strand_id
1 'polypeptide(L)' 'MANRMEVLLAALDRQGFESRQSLQGSWFFSRNGTMITIGHEPDGTGEWIDLISALRGAGLVFPDEG' A
#
# COMPACT_ATOMS: atom_id res chain seq x y z
N MET A 1 0.85 -11.70 -15.32
CA MET A 1 1.71 -11.65 -14.11
C MET A 1 1.18 -10.47 -13.31
N ALA A 2 0.54 -10.69 -12.15
CA ALA A 2 0.07 -9.56 -11.35
C ALA A 2 1.29 -8.84 -10.77
N ASN A 3 1.38 -7.52 -10.96
CA ASN A 3 2.43 -6.73 -10.34
C ASN A 3 2.22 -6.73 -8.81
N ARG A 4 3.29 -6.71 -8.01
CA ARG A 4 3.18 -6.70 -6.53
C ARG A 4 2.30 -5.56 -6.04
N MET A 5 2.35 -4.42 -6.72
CA MET A 5 1.47 -3.28 -6.48
C MET A 5 -0.01 -3.62 -6.70
N GLU A 6 -0.38 -4.34 -7.76
CA GLU A 6 -1.78 -4.73 -8.00
C GLU A 6 -2.32 -5.63 -6.89
N VAL A 7 -1.50 -6.56 -6.40
CA VAL A 7 -1.86 -7.44 -5.27
C VAL A 7 -2.06 -6.61 -3.99
N LEU A 8 -1.17 -5.65 -3.74
CA LEU A 8 -1.29 -4.75 -2.60
C LEU A 8 -2.57 -3.91 -2.70
N LEU A 9 -2.85 -3.30 -3.86
CA LEU A 9 -4.04 -2.50 -4.10
C LEU A 9 -5.32 -3.30 -3.88
N ALA A 10 -5.37 -4.55 -4.35
CA ALA A 10 -6.51 -5.44 -4.11
C ALA A 10 -6.69 -5.78 -2.62
N ALA A 11 -5.60 -5.96 -1.88
CA ALA A 11 -5.67 -6.20 -0.43
C ALA A 11 -6.12 -4.97 0.35
N LEU A 12 -5.69 -3.78 -0.08
CA LEU A 12 -6.09 -2.48 0.45
C LEU A 12 -7.58 -2.22 0.23
N ASP A 13 -8.06 -2.40 -1.00
CA ASP A 13 -9.46 -2.21 -1.38
C ASP A 13 -10.41 -3.09 -0.56
N ARG A 14 -10.07 -4.38 -0.38
CA ARG A 14 -10.83 -5.32 0.47
C ARG A 14 -10.96 -4.88 1.93
N GLN A 15 -10.08 -4.01 2.39
CA GLN A 15 -10.03 -3.54 3.77
C GLN A 15 -10.52 -2.10 3.92
N GLY A 16 -11.02 -1.49 2.85
CA GLY A 16 -11.54 -0.13 2.84
C GLY A 16 -10.46 0.95 2.87
N PHE A 17 -9.28 0.66 2.34
CA PHE A 17 -8.30 1.69 2.01
C PHE A 17 -8.62 2.29 0.65
N GLU A 18 -8.52 3.61 0.55
CA GLU A 18 -8.54 4.32 -0.72
C GLU A 18 -7.11 4.41 -1.24
N SER A 19 -6.89 4.01 -2.49
CA SER A 19 -5.58 4.05 -3.13
C SER A 19 -5.63 4.90 -4.39
N ARG A 20 -4.70 5.85 -4.56
CA ARG A 20 -4.65 6.76 -5.70
C ARG A 20 -3.23 6.96 -6.19
N GLN A 21 -3.03 6.88 -7.49
CA GLN A 21 -1.78 7.26 -8.14
C GLN A 21 -1.83 8.71 -8.64
N SER A 22 -0.72 9.43 -8.50
CA SER A 22 -0.49 10.76 -9.04
C SER A 22 0.00 10.68 -10.48
N LEU A 23 -0.16 11.77 -11.25
CA LEU A 23 0.40 11.88 -12.60
C LEU A 23 1.94 11.81 -12.63
N GLN A 24 2.59 12.03 -11.48
CA GLN A 24 4.05 11.97 -11.32
C GLN A 24 4.51 10.57 -10.86
N GLY A 25 3.61 9.59 -10.71
CA GLY A 25 3.94 8.23 -10.29
C GLY A 25 3.93 7.99 -8.79
N SER A 26 3.61 9.02 -7.99
CA SER A 26 3.47 8.89 -6.54
C SER A 26 2.18 8.15 -6.17
N TRP A 27 2.19 7.40 -5.07
CA TRP A 27 1.01 6.71 -4.56
C TRP A 27 0.55 7.31 -3.23
N PHE A 28 -0.76 7.44 -3.10
CA PHE A 28 -1.45 7.88 -1.91
C PHE A 28 -2.37 6.75 -1.43
N PHE A 29 -2.28 6.41 -0.16
CA PHE A 29 -3.12 5.42 0.50
C PHE A 29 -3.78 6.08 1.70
N SER A 30 -5.11 6.03 1.80
CA SER A 30 -5.83 6.62 2.93
C SER A 30 -6.86 5.69 3.54
N ARG A 31 -6.99 5.75 4.87
CA ARG A 31 -8.03 5.08 5.63
C ARG A 31 -8.25 5.76 6.97
N ASN A 32 -9.52 6.02 7.33
CA ASN A 32 -9.91 6.56 8.63
C ASN A 32 -9.09 7.79 9.08
N GLY A 33 -8.78 8.71 8.17
CA GLY A 33 -7.99 9.92 8.45
C GLY A 33 -6.47 9.73 8.48
N THR A 34 -5.97 8.50 8.35
CA THR A 34 -4.55 8.23 8.13
C THR A 34 -4.25 8.25 6.64
N MET A 35 -3.23 9.01 6.23
CA MET A 35 -2.76 9.09 4.84
C MET A 35 -1.28 8.70 4.78
N ILE A 36 -0.95 7.80 3.88
CA ILE A 36 0.40 7.36 3.57
C ILE A 36 0.70 7.75 2.14
N THR A 37 1.87 8.34 1.92
CA THR A 37 2.29 8.82 0.61
C THR A 37 3.67 8.26 0.31
N ILE A 38 3.84 7.67 -0.88
CA ILE A 38 5.15 7.29 -1.42
C ILE A 38 5.40 8.02 -2.74
N GLY A 39 6.63 8.47 -2.94
CA GLY A 39 6.99 9.31 -4.10
C GLY A 39 7.05 8.54 -5.43
N HIS A 40 7.32 7.24 -5.37
CA HIS A 40 7.47 6.32 -6.51
C HIS A 40 7.00 4.92 -6.11
N GLU A 41 6.84 4.04 -7.10
CA GLU A 41 6.59 2.61 -6.85
C GLU A 41 7.85 1.99 -6.22
N PRO A 42 7.74 1.17 -5.16
CA PRO A 42 8.91 0.62 -4.49
C PRO A 42 9.70 -0.31 -5.42
N ASP A 43 10.99 -0.03 -5.60
CA ASP A 43 11.86 -0.79 -6.50
C ASP A 43 12.56 -1.95 -5.78
N GLY A 44 12.81 -1.78 -4.47
CA GLY A 44 13.57 -2.71 -3.64
C GLY A 44 12.76 -3.36 -2.51
N THR A 45 13.21 -4.54 -2.07
CA THR A 45 12.60 -5.26 -0.93
C THR A 45 12.51 -4.40 0.34
N GLY A 46 13.53 -3.57 0.61
CA GLY A 46 13.52 -2.66 1.77
C GLY A 46 12.37 -1.66 1.72
N GLU A 47 12.20 -0.99 0.58
CA GLU A 47 11.11 -0.02 0.37
C GLU A 47 9.73 -0.69 0.43
N TRP A 48 9.61 -1.92 -0.05
CA TRP A 48 8.39 -2.73 0.11
C TRP A 48 8.08 -3.03 1.58
N ILE A 49 9.09 -3.39 2.38
CA ILE A 49 8.94 -3.64 3.81
C ILE A 49 8.51 -2.36 4.54
N ASP A 50 9.11 -1.22 4.19
CA ASP A 50 8.78 0.08 4.78
C ASP A 50 7.34 0.49 4.45
N LEU A 51 6.92 0.34 3.19
CA LEU A 51 5.54 0.59 2.75
C LEU A 51 4.55 -0.30 3.49
N ILE A 52 4.80 -1.61 3.54
CA ILE A 52 3.94 -2.58 4.24
C ILE A 52 3.86 -2.24 5.73
N SER A 53 4.97 -1.87 6.35
CA SER A 53 5.03 -1.49 7.77
C SER A 53 4.24 -0.22 8.04
N ALA A 54 4.34 0.79 7.18
CA ALA A 54 3.53 2.00 7.26
C ALA A 54 2.04 1.68 7.14
N LEU A 55 1.66 0.87 6.14
CA LEU A 55 0.28 0.47 5.92
C LEU A 55 -0.29 -0.36 7.10
N ARG A 56 0.52 -1.25 7.71
CA ARG A 56 0.13 -1.94 8.96
C ARG A 56 -0.12 -0.97 10.10
N GLY A 57 0.71 0.07 10.24
CA GLY A 57 0.49 1.17 11.18
C GLY A 57 -0.83 1.91 10.94
N ALA A 58 -1.27 2.00 9.69
CA ALA A 58 -2.58 2.54 9.31
C ALA A 58 -3.74 1.52 9.40
N GLY A 59 -3.48 0.32 9.94
CA GLY A 59 -4.49 -0.72 10.17
C GLY A 59 -4.64 -1.73 9.04
N LEU A 60 -3.71 -1.82 8.10
CA LEU A 60 -3.67 -2.91 7.12
C LEU A 60 -3.38 -4.23 7.85
N VAL A 61 -4.27 -5.20 7.68
CA VAL A 61 -4.11 -6.55 8.21
C VAL A 61 -3.84 -7.47 7.04
N PHE A 62 -2.63 -8.04 6.98
CA PHE A 62 -2.41 -9.18 6.09
C PHE A 62 -3.00 -10.42 6.78
N PRO A 63 -3.68 -11.31 6.04
CA PRO A 63 -4.01 -12.61 6.62
C PRO A 63 -2.70 -13.26 7.05
N ASP A 64 -2.59 -13.62 8.33
CA ASP A 64 -1.52 -14.49 8.78
C ASP A 64 -1.59 -15.75 7.92
N GLU A 65 -0.50 -16.08 7.24
CA GLU A 65 -0.37 -17.35 6.51
C GLU A 65 -0.47 -18.47 7.56
N GLY A 66 -1.69 -18.99 7.74
CA GLY A 66 -1.96 -20.20 8.51
C GLY A 66 -1.58 -21.46 7.75
#